data_AF-A0A9Q1FEZ4-F1
#
_entry.id   AF-A0A9Q1FEZ4-F1
#
_cell.length_a   1.000
_cell.length_b   1.000
_cell.length_c   1.000
_cell.angle_alpha   90.00
_cell.angle_beta   90.00
_cell.angle_gamma   90.00
#
_symmetry.space_group_name_H-M   'P 1'
#
loop_
_entity.id
_entity.type
_entity.pdbx_description
1 polymer ?
#
loop_
_entity_poly.entity_id
_entity_poly.type
_entity_poly.pdbx_seq_one_letter_code
_entity_poly.pdbx_strand_id
1 'polypeptide(L)'
;MGWRGGRPNAKIPQISPGGNSAVNRAANRARAFLGYVKKKFYYITLLRDPVSRYLSEWRHVQRGATWKTSLHMCDGRTPTPEELPACYEGTDWSGCTLPQFMDCPYNLANNRQVRMLADLSLVGCYNMSFVPEKKRSQILLESAKKNLRDMAFFGLTEFQRKTQYLFERTFHLRFIRPFMQYNSTRAAGVDVDNDTILRIEELNELDMQLYDYAKDLFQQRYQYKRQLDRREQRLRNQAQFPLFRIRTELTKEEGGEEVARLPTEDYMNHIINRW
;
A
#
# COMPACT_ATOMS: atom_id res chain seq x y z
N MET A 1 50.65 15.60 57.84
CA MET A 1 51.77 15.83 56.90
C MET A 1 51.20 16.49 55.64
N GLY A 2 51.73 17.66 55.24
CA GLY A 2 51.56 18.37 53.94
C GLY A 2 50.13 18.78 53.49
N TRP A 3 49.56 19.95 53.80
CA TRP A 3 49.78 21.34 53.30
C TRP A 3 49.30 21.69 51.87
N ARG A 4 48.25 22.56 51.84
CA ARG A 4 47.89 23.75 50.99
C ARG A 4 47.90 23.64 49.45
N GLY A 5 47.01 24.31 48.69
CA GLY A 5 46.02 25.36 48.98
C GLY A 5 45.48 26.03 47.69
N GLY A 6 44.50 26.94 47.84
CA GLY A 6 44.26 28.07 46.92
C GLY A 6 43.18 27.93 45.81
N ARG A 7 42.01 28.57 46.02
CA ARG A 7 41.15 29.16 44.93
C ARG A 7 41.71 30.57 44.57
N PRO A 8 41.28 31.35 43.53
CA PRO A 8 40.05 31.27 42.71
C PRO A 8 40.16 31.71 41.21
N ASN A 9 39.02 31.60 40.48
CA ASN A 9 38.56 32.34 39.29
C ASN A 9 39.50 32.57 38.08
N ALA A 10 39.19 31.92 36.95
CA ALA A 10 39.60 32.38 35.62
C ALA A 10 38.47 32.16 34.58
N LYS A 11 38.16 33.25 33.87
CA LYS A 11 37.16 33.35 32.79
C LYS A 11 37.49 32.40 31.64
N ILE A 12 36.48 31.71 31.12
CA ILE A 12 36.55 30.98 29.85
C ILE A 12 36.67 32.03 28.72
N PRO A 13 37.73 32.03 27.89
CA PRO A 13 37.83 32.96 26.78
C PRO A 13 36.87 32.56 25.66
N GLN A 14 36.19 33.55 25.10
CA GLN A 14 35.49 33.39 23.83
C GLN A 14 36.50 33.10 22.72
N ILE A 15 36.32 31.99 22.02
CA ILE A 15 37.04 31.66 20.79
C ILE A 15 36.18 32.10 19.61
N SER A 16 36.63 33.14 18.91
CA SER A 16 36.05 33.60 17.65
C SER A 16 36.26 32.56 16.52
N PRO A 17 35.40 32.53 15.49
CA PRO A 17 35.37 31.47 14.49
C PRO A 17 36.44 31.71 13.41
N GLY A 18 37.61 31.12 13.58
CA GLY A 18 38.71 31.20 12.62
C GLY A 18 39.13 29.81 12.13
N GLY A 19 38.69 29.44 10.91
CA GLY A 19 39.39 28.46 10.08
C GLY A 19 39.02 26.99 10.29
N ASN A 20 38.06 26.49 9.49
CA ASN A 20 38.07 25.08 9.08
C ASN A 20 37.48 24.88 7.67
N SER A 21 37.88 25.76 6.75
CA SER A 21 37.50 25.67 5.33
C SER A 21 38.12 24.44 4.65
N ALA A 22 39.20 23.85 5.18
CA ALA A 22 39.80 22.64 4.63
C ALA A 22 39.00 21.37 4.99
N VAL A 23 38.49 21.26 6.21
CA VAL A 23 37.67 20.13 6.69
C VAL A 23 36.32 20.11 5.97
N ASN A 24 35.67 21.27 5.82
CA ASN A 24 34.44 21.39 5.05
C ASN A 24 34.66 21.14 3.54
N ARG A 25 35.82 21.52 2.99
CA ARG A 25 36.16 21.22 1.58
C ARG A 25 36.46 19.74 1.37
N ALA A 26 37.09 19.05 2.32
CA ALA A 26 37.33 17.62 2.27
C ALA A 26 36.03 16.82 2.40
N ALA A 27 35.13 17.20 3.31
CA ALA A 27 33.80 16.60 3.46
C ALA A 27 32.91 16.83 2.23
N ASN A 28 32.95 18.03 1.64
CA ASN A 28 32.22 18.33 0.41
C ASN A 28 32.85 17.65 -0.83
N ARG A 29 34.18 17.50 -0.90
CA ARG A 29 34.84 16.70 -1.94
C ARG A 29 34.53 15.21 -1.81
N ALA A 30 34.49 14.66 -0.60
CA ALA A 30 34.09 13.27 -0.37
C ALA A 30 32.61 13.01 -0.73
N ARG A 31 31.72 13.98 -0.45
CA ARG A 31 30.32 13.96 -0.91
C ARG A 31 30.16 14.12 -2.43
N ALA A 32 31.07 14.83 -3.08
CA ALA A 32 31.08 14.96 -4.53
C ALA A 32 31.67 13.72 -5.23
N PHE A 33 32.57 12.98 -4.57
CA PHE A 33 33.20 11.77 -5.11
C PHE A 33 32.36 10.50 -4.89
N LEU A 34 31.60 10.46 -3.80
CA LEU A 34 30.56 9.45 -3.56
C LEU A 34 29.23 10.06 -3.98
N GLY A 35 28.91 10.00 -5.28
CA GLY A 35 27.62 10.45 -5.81
C GLY A 35 26.50 10.00 -4.88
N TYR A 36 25.82 10.97 -4.25
CA TYR A 36 24.75 10.69 -3.28
C TYR A 36 23.61 9.99 -4.02
N VAL A 37 23.60 8.66 -3.99
CA VAL A 37 22.51 7.86 -4.55
C VAL A 37 21.28 8.16 -3.70
N LYS A 38 20.39 9.00 -4.22
CA LYS A 38 19.11 9.28 -3.58
C LYS A 38 18.34 7.96 -3.45
N LYS A 39 18.17 7.49 -2.22
CA LYS A 39 17.40 6.27 -1.93
C LYS A 39 15.98 6.42 -2.50
N LYS A 40 15.53 5.43 -3.26
CA LYS A 40 14.16 5.35 -3.80
C LYS A 40 13.31 4.54 -2.83
N PHE A 41 12.18 5.09 -2.42
CA PHE A 41 11.20 4.42 -1.58
C PHE A 41 9.95 4.12 -2.41
N TYR A 42 9.52 2.86 -2.42
CA TYR A 42 8.33 2.42 -3.13
C TYR A 42 7.24 2.09 -2.12
N TYR A 43 6.31 3.01 -1.93
CA TYR A 43 5.18 2.80 -1.03
C TYR A 43 4.16 1.85 -1.65
N ILE A 44 3.66 0.94 -0.82
CA ILE A 44 2.59 0.00 -1.17
C ILE A 44 1.55 -0.08 -0.06
N THR A 45 0.32 -0.41 -0.41
CA THR A 45 -0.76 -0.62 0.58
C THR A 45 -1.79 -1.64 0.10
N LEU A 46 -2.70 -2.04 1.00
CA LEU A 46 -3.88 -2.83 0.70
C LEU A 46 -5.12 -2.09 1.22
N LEU A 47 -6.18 -2.06 0.42
CA LEU A 47 -7.48 -1.53 0.81
C LEU A 47 -8.53 -2.64 0.86
N ARG A 48 -9.60 -2.36 1.59
CA ARG A 48 -10.75 -3.25 1.77
C ARG A 48 -12.02 -2.42 1.74
N ASP A 49 -13.09 -3.05 1.28
CA ASP A 49 -14.46 -2.56 1.39
C ASP A 49 -14.72 -1.97 2.79
N PRO A 50 -15.16 -0.70 2.91
CA PRO A 50 -15.19 -0.01 4.19
C PRO A 50 -16.08 -0.67 5.23
N VAL A 51 -17.27 -1.18 4.85
CA VAL A 51 -18.17 -1.89 5.76
C VAL A 51 -17.51 -3.15 6.29
N SER A 52 -16.98 -3.98 5.39
CA SER A 52 -16.26 -5.21 5.73
C SER A 52 -15.02 -4.95 6.60
N ARG A 53 -14.30 -3.87 6.32
CA ARG A 53 -13.12 -3.44 7.08
C ARG A 53 -13.52 -2.97 8.48
N TYR A 54 -14.56 -2.14 8.59
CA TYR A 54 -15.07 -1.60 9.84
C TYR A 54 -15.55 -2.71 10.78
N LEU A 55 -16.39 -3.63 10.29
CA LEU A 55 -16.86 -4.79 11.04
C LEU A 55 -15.70 -5.71 11.47
N SER A 56 -14.71 -5.90 10.60
CA SER A 56 -13.52 -6.68 10.93
C SER A 56 -12.71 -6.04 12.05
N GLU A 57 -12.61 -4.71 12.06
CA GLU A 57 -11.92 -3.95 13.10
C GLU A 57 -12.68 -4.01 14.42
N TRP A 58 -14.00 -3.76 14.41
CA TRP A 58 -14.85 -3.93 15.59
C TRP A 58 -14.66 -5.30 16.24
N ARG A 59 -14.72 -6.38 15.46
CA ARG A 59 -14.49 -7.74 15.98
C ARG A 59 -13.08 -7.93 16.54
N HIS A 60 -12.09 -7.18 16.07
CA HIS A 60 -10.73 -7.25 16.62
C HIS A 60 -10.65 -6.50 17.94
N VAL A 61 -11.24 -5.31 18.01
CA VAL A 61 -11.34 -4.46 19.21
C VAL A 61 -12.13 -5.15 20.32
N GLN A 62 -13.26 -5.78 19.98
CA GLN A 62 -14.07 -6.59 20.89
C GLN A 62 -13.25 -7.71 21.58
N ARG A 63 -12.13 -8.15 20.98
CA ARG A 63 -11.21 -9.16 21.54
C ARG A 63 -9.94 -8.56 22.15
N GLY A 64 -9.92 -7.25 22.42
CA GLY A 64 -8.85 -6.55 23.14
C GLY A 64 -7.84 -5.78 22.28
N ALA A 65 -8.05 -5.67 20.95
CA ALA A 65 -7.18 -4.82 20.14
C ALA A 65 -7.44 -3.33 20.43
N THR A 66 -6.36 -2.56 20.59
CA THR A 66 -6.44 -1.11 20.81
C THR A 66 -5.52 -0.30 19.90
N TRP A 67 -4.37 -0.87 19.52
CA TRP A 67 -3.27 -0.17 18.88
C TRP A 67 -2.83 1.11 19.64
N LYS A 68 -3.03 1.16 20.96
CA LYS A 68 -2.79 2.34 21.82
C LYS A 68 -1.35 2.84 21.86
N THR A 69 -0.38 2.05 21.40
CA THR A 69 1.04 2.45 21.26
C THR A 69 1.34 3.16 19.93
N SER A 70 0.33 3.37 19.08
CA SER A 70 0.46 4.14 17.84
C SER A 70 0.79 5.59 18.17
N LEU A 71 1.87 6.11 17.57
CA LEU A 71 2.35 7.46 17.89
C LEU A 71 1.48 8.58 17.31
N HIS A 72 0.79 8.31 16.20
CA HIS A 72 0.00 9.33 15.49
C HIS A 72 0.81 10.60 15.16
N MET A 73 2.09 10.44 14.80
CA MET A 73 2.97 11.57 14.50
C MET A 73 2.45 12.41 13.33
N CYS A 74 2.31 13.71 13.57
CA CYS A 74 1.97 14.71 12.57
C CYS A 74 2.64 16.03 12.95
N ASP A 75 3.23 16.73 11.98
CA ASP A 75 4.02 17.96 12.18
C ASP A 75 5.05 17.88 13.32
N GLY A 76 5.70 16.71 13.45
CA GLY A 76 6.80 16.50 14.39
C GLY A 76 6.38 16.23 15.84
N ARG A 77 5.09 16.07 16.15
CA ARG A 77 4.60 15.72 17.49
C ARG A 77 3.49 14.67 17.48
N THR A 78 3.21 14.10 18.66
CA THR A 78 2.03 13.25 18.90
C THR A 78 0.83 14.11 19.31
N PRO A 79 -0.41 13.67 19.04
CA PRO A 79 -1.61 14.35 19.52
C PRO A 79 -1.73 14.26 21.05
N THR A 80 -2.40 15.25 21.63
CA THR A 80 -2.81 15.26 23.04
C THR A 80 -4.07 14.40 23.26
N PRO A 81 -4.35 13.95 24.50
CA PRO A 81 -5.62 13.26 24.81
C PRO A 81 -6.87 14.08 24.50
N GLU A 82 -6.78 15.42 24.52
CA GLU A 82 -7.86 16.32 24.14
C GLU A 82 -8.08 16.34 22.62
N GLU A 83 -7.00 16.28 21.83
CA GLU A 83 -7.07 16.20 20.36
C GLU A 83 -7.49 14.80 19.87
N LEU A 84 -7.19 13.75 20.65
CA LEU A 84 -7.52 12.36 20.31
C LEU A 84 -7.96 11.60 21.57
N PRO A 85 -9.24 11.73 21.98
CA PRO A 85 -9.79 11.00 23.13
C PRO A 85 -9.90 9.49 22.87
N ALA A 86 -9.90 8.69 23.94
CA ALA A 86 -10.02 7.22 23.89
C ALA A 86 -11.48 6.75 24.09
N CYS A 87 -11.93 5.72 23.35
CA CYS A 87 -13.36 5.28 23.36
C CYS A 87 -13.70 4.34 24.51
N TYR A 88 -12.71 4.09 25.36
CA TYR A 88 -12.79 3.12 26.42
C TYR A 88 -12.02 3.64 27.61
N GLU A 89 -12.45 3.20 28.79
CA GLU A 89 -11.74 3.42 30.03
C GLU A 89 -10.87 2.19 30.34
N GLY A 90 -9.78 2.38 31.07
CA GLY A 90 -8.91 1.28 31.47
C GLY A 90 -7.98 0.78 30.36
N THR A 91 -7.82 -0.54 30.25
CA THR A 91 -6.74 -1.16 29.48
C THR A 91 -7.03 -1.34 28.00
N ASP A 92 -8.27 -1.65 27.65
CA ASP A 92 -8.76 -1.91 26.29
C ASP A 92 -10.29 -1.78 26.20
N TRP A 93 -10.82 -2.05 25.00
CA TRP A 93 -12.26 -1.99 24.72
C TRP A 93 -12.86 -3.39 24.49
N SER A 94 -12.35 -4.40 25.20
CA SER A 94 -12.83 -5.77 25.09
C SER A 94 -14.31 -5.89 25.47
N GLY A 95 -15.04 -6.75 24.76
CA GLY A 95 -16.49 -6.94 24.95
C GLY A 95 -17.38 -5.84 24.35
N CYS A 96 -16.83 -4.77 23.76
CA CYS A 96 -17.65 -3.69 23.19
C CYS A 96 -18.68 -4.21 22.17
N THR A 97 -19.93 -3.76 22.28
CA THR A 97 -20.98 -4.08 21.31
C THR A 97 -20.79 -3.25 20.03
N LEU A 98 -21.43 -3.66 18.93
CA LEU A 98 -21.36 -2.90 17.68
C LEU A 98 -21.97 -1.49 17.84
N PRO A 99 -23.13 -1.30 18.51
CA PRO A 99 -23.65 0.04 18.80
C PRO A 99 -22.66 0.92 19.58
N GLN A 100 -22.08 0.41 20.68
CA GLN A 100 -21.07 1.15 21.45
C GLN A 100 -19.86 1.56 20.59
N PHE A 101 -19.45 0.67 19.67
CA PHE A 101 -18.37 0.93 18.74
C PHE A 101 -18.71 2.03 17.73
N MET A 102 -19.95 2.06 17.23
CA MET A 102 -20.45 3.08 16.29
C MET A 102 -20.74 4.43 16.95
N ASP A 103 -21.17 4.44 18.21
CA ASP A 103 -21.61 5.63 18.92
C ASP A 103 -20.46 6.51 19.42
N CYS A 104 -19.22 5.98 19.47
CA CYS A 104 -18.06 6.76 19.86
C CYS A 104 -17.64 7.75 18.75
N PRO A 105 -17.75 9.09 18.95
CA PRO A 105 -17.52 10.07 17.88
C PRO A 105 -16.05 10.20 17.47
N TYR A 106 -15.13 9.83 18.35
CA TYR A 106 -13.68 9.88 18.11
C TYR A 106 -13.09 8.48 17.81
N ASN A 107 -13.93 7.51 17.44
CA ASN A 107 -13.47 6.18 17.03
C ASN A 107 -12.58 6.26 15.78
N LEU A 108 -11.31 5.88 15.94
CA LEU A 108 -10.34 5.85 14.85
C LEU A 108 -10.66 4.80 13.77
N ALA A 109 -11.65 3.93 13.97
CA ALA A 109 -12.18 3.10 12.91
C ALA A 109 -12.88 3.92 11.82
N ASN A 110 -13.50 5.06 12.16
CA ASN A 110 -14.20 5.92 11.21
C ASN A 110 -13.22 6.49 10.19
N ASN A 111 -13.52 6.34 8.89
CA ASN A 111 -12.72 6.84 7.77
C ASN A 111 -11.22 6.53 7.89
N ARG A 112 -10.89 5.33 8.39
CA ARG A 112 -9.51 4.93 8.69
C ARG A 112 -8.63 4.94 7.43
N GLN A 113 -9.12 4.44 6.30
CA GLN A 113 -8.31 4.33 5.10
C GLN A 113 -7.94 5.71 4.55
N VAL A 114 -8.91 6.63 4.49
CA VAL A 114 -8.67 8.04 4.11
C VAL A 114 -7.70 8.70 5.09
N ARG A 115 -7.96 8.62 6.40
CA ARG A 115 -7.10 9.26 7.41
C ARG A 115 -5.66 8.76 7.36
N MET A 116 -5.45 7.46 7.11
CA MET A 116 -4.10 6.87 7.09
C MET A 116 -3.37 7.06 5.75
N LEU A 117 -4.07 7.42 4.67
CA LEU A 117 -3.48 7.68 3.36
C LEU A 117 -3.32 9.17 3.06
N ALA A 118 -4.11 10.02 3.67
CA ALA A 118 -4.02 11.46 3.52
C ALA A 118 -2.79 12.04 4.23
N ASP A 119 -2.32 13.17 3.72
CA ASP A 119 -1.45 14.08 4.45
C ASP A 119 -2.29 14.89 5.45
N LEU A 120 -2.14 14.58 6.74
CA LEU A 120 -2.92 15.21 7.81
C LEU A 120 -2.44 16.63 8.13
N SER A 121 -1.22 17.03 7.74
CA SER A 121 -0.72 18.39 7.95
C SER A 121 -1.58 19.44 7.23
N LEU A 122 -2.17 19.05 6.09
CA LEU A 122 -3.07 19.88 5.27
C LEU A 122 -4.33 20.35 6.01
N VAL A 123 -4.69 19.68 7.11
CA VAL A 123 -5.90 19.96 7.88
C VAL A 123 -5.60 20.26 9.36
N GLY A 124 -4.35 20.61 9.69
CA GLY A 124 -3.96 20.89 11.07
C GLY A 124 -3.89 19.64 11.95
N CYS A 125 -3.48 18.51 11.36
CA CYS A 125 -3.34 17.23 12.05
C CYS A 125 -4.64 16.79 12.74
N TYR A 126 -4.59 16.53 14.04
CA TYR A 126 -5.73 16.08 14.86
C TYR A 126 -6.53 17.23 15.48
N ASN A 127 -6.16 18.49 15.22
CA ASN A 127 -6.95 19.63 15.65
C ASN A 127 -8.20 19.79 14.76
N MET A 128 -9.34 19.31 15.27
CA MET A 128 -10.62 19.35 14.55
C MET A 128 -11.17 20.77 14.36
N SER A 129 -10.71 21.76 15.13
CA SER A 129 -11.14 23.16 15.03
C SER A 129 -10.38 23.97 13.99
N PHE A 130 -9.30 23.43 13.40
CA PHE A 130 -8.44 24.16 12.47
C PHE A 130 -9.13 24.48 11.13
N VAL A 131 -9.91 23.54 10.60
CA VAL A 131 -10.64 23.66 9.33
C VAL A 131 -12.07 23.14 9.53
N PRO A 132 -13.10 23.83 9.01
CA PRO A 132 -14.49 23.35 9.08
C PRO A 132 -14.63 21.94 8.52
N GLU A 133 -15.41 21.10 9.21
CA GLU A 133 -15.52 19.66 8.95
C GLU A 133 -15.73 19.32 7.47
N LYS A 134 -16.71 19.94 6.80
CA LYS A 134 -16.97 19.70 5.37
C LYS A 134 -15.75 19.96 4.49
N LYS A 135 -14.98 21.03 4.78
CA LYS A 135 -13.78 21.37 4.01
C LYS A 135 -12.62 20.42 4.36
N ARG A 136 -12.50 20.05 5.63
CA ARG A 136 -11.52 19.06 6.13
C ARG A 136 -11.72 17.72 5.41
N SER A 137 -12.94 17.22 5.36
CA SER A 137 -13.30 15.97 4.68
C SER A 137 -12.92 15.97 3.20
N GLN A 138 -13.19 17.07 2.48
CA GLN A 138 -12.79 17.23 1.07
C GLN A 138 -11.26 17.19 0.89
N ILE A 139 -10.51 17.92 1.73
CA ILE A 139 -9.04 17.95 1.65
C ILE A 139 -8.46 16.55 1.92
N LEU A 140 -8.95 15.87 2.95
CA LEU A 140 -8.50 14.52 3.30
C LEU A 140 -8.76 13.52 2.18
N LEU A 141 -9.96 13.51 1.61
CA LEU A 141 -10.32 12.59 0.53
C LEU A 141 -9.43 12.80 -0.70
N GLU A 142 -9.25 14.05 -1.15
CA GLU A 142 -8.43 14.35 -2.33
C GLU A 142 -6.94 14.06 -2.07
N SER A 143 -6.45 14.32 -0.87
CA SER A 143 -5.09 13.95 -0.45
C SER A 143 -4.90 12.43 -0.47
N ALA A 144 -5.83 11.67 0.08
CA ALA A 144 -5.79 10.21 0.10
C ALA A 144 -5.83 9.60 -1.32
N LYS A 145 -6.73 10.09 -2.20
CA LYS A 145 -6.80 9.65 -3.61
C LYS A 145 -5.48 9.92 -4.34
N LYS A 146 -4.92 11.12 -4.18
CA LYS A 146 -3.65 11.50 -4.78
C LYS A 146 -2.52 10.59 -4.29
N ASN A 147 -2.37 10.43 -2.98
CA ASN A 147 -1.30 9.62 -2.40
C ASN A 147 -1.42 8.15 -2.82
N LEU A 148 -2.63 7.58 -2.79
CA LEU A 148 -2.89 6.21 -3.24
C LEU A 148 -2.54 6.01 -4.73
N ARG A 149 -2.91 6.96 -5.59
CA ARG A 149 -2.57 6.93 -7.01
C ARG A 149 -1.06 7.00 -7.23
N ASP A 150 -0.36 7.81 -6.46
CA ASP A 150 1.08 8.05 -6.61
C ASP A 150 1.93 6.92 -5.99
N MET A 151 1.34 6.02 -5.18
CA MET A 151 2.02 4.81 -4.69
C MET A 151 2.44 3.90 -5.85
N ALA A 152 3.56 3.20 -5.64
CA ALA A 152 4.08 2.24 -6.61
C ALA A 152 3.09 1.11 -6.90
N PHE A 153 2.37 0.66 -5.87
CA PHE A 153 1.35 -0.37 -6.00
C PHE A 153 0.33 -0.27 -4.86
N PHE A 154 -0.92 -0.64 -5.13
CA PHE A 154 -1.86 -0.99 -4.08
C PHE A 154 -2.72 -2.17 -4.53
N GLY A 155 -3.20 -2.95 -3.56
CA GLY A 155 -4.07 -4.09 -3.76
C GLY A 155 -5.42 -3.94 -3.09
N LEU A 156 -6.36 -4.79 -3.48
CA LEU A 156 -7.69 -4.88 -2.88
C LEU A 156 -7.89 -6.28 -2.31
N THR A 157 -8.39 -6.37 -1.08
CA THR A 157 -8.52 -7.65 -0.35
C THR A 157 -9.50 -8.64 -0.99
N GLU A 158 -10.45 -8.14 -1.78
CA GLU A 158 -11.51 -8.82 -2.50
C GLU A 158 -11.00 -9.43 -3.82
N PHE A 159 -9.81 -9.03 -4.27
CA PHE A 159 -9.25 -9.42 -5.55
C PHE A 159 -7.82 -9.98 -5.42
N GLN A 160 -7.61 -10.94 -4.51
CA GLN A 160 -6.29 -11.48 -4.16
C GLN A 160 -5.45 -11.91 -5.38
N ARG A 161 -6.05 -12.58 -6.36
CA ARG A 161 -5.38 -13.00 -7.60
C ARG A 161 -4.96 -11.85 -8.51
N LYS A 162 -5.81 -10.83 -8.64
CA LYS A 162 -5.49 -9.62 -9.42
C LYS A 162 -4.42 -8.80 -8.70
N THR A 163 -4.50 -8.72 -7.37
CA THR A 163 -3.50 -8.09 -6.48
C THR A 163 -2.14 -8.75 -6.66
N GLN A 164 -2.07 -10.09 -6.60
CA GLN A 164 -0.85 -10.84 -6.90
C GLN A 164 -0.31 -10.51 -8.31
N TYR A 165 -1.17 -10.62 -9.33
CA TYR A 165 -0.78 -10.38 -10.72
C TYR A 165 -0.17 -8.99 -10.92
N LEU A 166 -0.82 -7.94 -10.41
CA LEU A 166 -0.35 -6.57 -10.54
C LEU A 166 0.95 -6.35 -9.77
N PHE A 167 1.08 -6.86 -8.54
CA PHE A 167 2.29 -6.71 -7.73
C PHE A 167 3.52 -7.30 -8.45
N GLU A 168 3.39 -8.54 -8.94
CA GLU A 168 4.43 -9.23 -9.70
C GLU A 168 4.88 -8.42 -10.93
N ARG A 169 3.95 -7.70 -11.56
CA ARG A 169 4.16 -6.94 -12.80
C ARG A 169 4.69 -5.54 -12.57
N THR A 170 4.36 -4.93 -11.44
CA THR A 170 4.92 -3.64 -11.01
C THR A 170 6.40 -3.81 -10.69
N PHE A 171 6.76 -4.85 -9.94
CA PHE A 171 8.12 -5.01 -9.41
C PHE A 171 8.97 -6.04 -10.19
N HIS A 172 8.42 -6.67 -11.22
CA HIS A 172 9.06 -7.75 -11.98
C HIS A 172 9.51 -8.91 -11.07
N LEU A 173 8.64 -9.26 -10.12
CA LEU A 173 8.81 -10.35 -9.15
C LEU A 173 7.80 -11.46 -9.41
N ARG A 174 7.98 -12.62 -8.78
CA ARG A 174 7.00 -13.70 -8.75
C ARG A 174 6.86 -14.27 -7.36
N PHE A 175 5.63 -14.48 -6.91
CA PHE A 175 5.38 -15.22 -5.69
C PHE A 175 5.54 -16.73 -5.95
N ILE A 176 6.13 -17.43 -4.99
CA ILE A 176 6.29 -18.89 -5.06
C ILE A 176 4.93 -19.58 -5.00
N ARG A 177 4.07 -19.12 -4.08
CA ARG A 177 2.73 -19.66 -3.90
C ARG A 177 1.68 -18.67 -4.42
N PRO A 178 0.67 -19.17 -5.14
CA PRO A 178 -0.45 -18.35 -5.55
C PRO A 178 -1.24 -17.82 -4.35
N PHE A 179 -1.75 -16.59 -4.47
CA PHE A 179 -2.65 -16.03 -3.46
C PHE A 179 -4.00 -16.75 -3.51
N MET A 180 -4.64 -16.96 -2.35
CA MET A 180 -5.95 -17.60 -2.25
C MET A 180 -6.99 -16.60 -1.76
N GLN A 181 -8.19 -16.63 -2.35
CA GLN A 181 -9.29 -15.78 -1.93
C GLN A 181 -10.03 -16.48 -0.79
N TYR A 182 -10.04 -15.86 0.40
CA TYR A 182 -10.79 -16.33 1.55
C TYR A 182 -11.89 -15.32 1.88
N ASN A 183 -13.11 -15.60 1.42
CA ASN A 183 -14.26 -14.72 1.64
C ASN A 183 -14.94 -14.94 3.00
N SER A 184 -14.78 -16.13 3.60
CA SER A 184 -15.23 -16.47 4.95
C SER A 184 -14.39 -15.76 6.01
N THR A 185 -14.51 -14.44 6.08
CA THR A 185 -13.81 -13.60 7.05
C THR A 185 -14.68 -13.40 8.28
N ARG A 186 -14.06 -12.97 9.39
CA ARG A 186 -14.79 -12.64 10.62
C ARG A 186 -15.84 -11.53 10.44
N ALA A 187 -15.69 -10.68 9.41
CA ALA A 187 -16.70 -9.70 9.04
C ALA A 187 -17.87 -10.33 8.28
N ALA A 188 -17.59 -11.30 7.39
CA ALA A 188 -18.63 -12.02 6.65
C ALA A 188 -19.51 -12.93 7.53
N GLY A 189 -19.03 -13.28 8.73
CA GLY A 189 -19.82 -14.02 9.73
C GLY A 189 -20.62 -13.14 10.68
N VAL A 190 -20.67 -11.82 10.47
CA VAL A 190 -21.54 -10.93 11.24
C VAL A 190 -22.83 -10.74 10.47
N ASP A 191 -23.93 -11.20 11.05
CA ASP A 191 -25.26 -10.86 10.57
C ASP A 191 -25.61 -9.45 11.07
N VAL A 192 -25.79 -8.52 10.14
CA VAL A 192 -26.14 -7.12 10.40
C VAL A 192 -27.31 -6.76 9.51
N ASP A 193 -28.31 -6.10 10.08
CA ASP A 193 -29.43 -5.57 9.33
C ASP A 193 -29.02 -4.42 8.40
N ASN A 194 -29.87 -4.10 7.43
CA ASN A 194 -29.58 -3.07 6.44
C ASN A 194 -29.43 -1.66 7.06
N ASP A 195 -30.16 -1.34 8.13
CA ASP A 195 -30.08 -0.02 8.77
C ASP A 195 -28.72 0.15 9.45
N THR A 196 -28.22 -0.92 10.09
CA THR A 196 -26.86 -0.98 10.62
C THR A 196 -25.81 -0.83 9.53
N ILE A 197 -25.99 -1.46 8.36
CA ILE A 197 -25.07 -1.30 7.22
C ILE A 197 -25.03 0.16 6.75
N LEU A 198 -26.19 0.77 6.52
CA LEU A 198 -26.30 2.18 6.10
C LEU A 198 -25.61 3.09 7.11
N ARG A 199 -25.80 2.84 8.41
CA ARG A 199 -25.13 3.61 9.46
C ARG A 199 -23.61 3.48 9.41
N ILE A 200 -23.08 2.28 9.14
CA ILE A 200 -21.64 2.07 8.98
C ILE A 200 -21.11 2.79 7.73
N GLU A 201 -21.87 2.79 6.63
CA GLU A 201 -21.52 3.52 5.42
C GLU A 201 -21.45 5.04 5.69
N GLU A 202 -22.40 5.61 6.43
CA GLU A 202 -22.37 7.01 6.86
C GLU A 202 -21.13 7.35 7.69
N LEU A 203 -20.80 6.53 8.71
CA LEU A 203 -19.61 6.71 9.54
C LEU A 203 -18.30 6.60 8.74
N ASN A 204 -18.35 5.95 7.57
CA ASN A 204 -17.21 5.70 6.70
C ASN A 204 -17.39 6.35 5.32
N GLU A 205 -18.15 7.44 5.20
CA GLU A 205 -18.50 8.06 3.91
C GLU A 205 -17.27 8.37 3.04
N LEU A 206 -16.19 8.88 3.64
CA LEU A 206 -14.97 9.19 2.89
C LEU A 206 -14.25 7.92 2.45
N ASP A 207 -14.23 6.89 3.31
CA ASP A 207 -13.68 5.58 2.96
C ASP A 207 -14.49 4.92 1.83
N MET A 208 -15.82 5.09 1.78
CA MET A 208 -16.68 4.63 0.67
C MET A 208 -16.24 5.29 -0.64
N GLN A 209 -16.15 6.62 -0.66
CA GLN A 209 -15.72 7.36 -1.84
C GLN A 209 -14.28 7.03 -2.28
N LEU A 210 -13.36 6.85 -1.32
CA LEU A 210 -11.98 6.44 -1.60
C LEU A 210 -11.94 5.03 -2.17
N TYR A 211 -12.71 4.11 -1.62
CA TYR A 211 -12.71 2.71 -2.04
C TYR A 211 -13.30 2.54 -3.44
N ASP A 212 -14.38 3.26 -3.78
CA ASP A 212 -14.93 3.27 -5.14
C ASP A 212 -13.90 3.77 -6.16
N TYR A 213 -13.24 4.89 -5.84
CA TYR A 213 -12.13 5.41 -6.64
C TYR A 213 -11.00 4.38 -6.79
N ALA A 214 -10.58 3.77 -5.69
CA ALA A 214 -9.50 2.79 -5.67
C ALA A 214 -9.85 1.55 -6.48
N LYS A 215 -11.11 1.09 -6.41
CA LYS A 215 -11.63 -0.06 -7.14
C LYS A 215 -11.59 0.17 -8.64
N ASP A 216 -12.08 1.31 -9.10
CA ASP A 216 -12.03 1.68 -10.52
C ASP A 216 -10.57 1.77 -11.02
N LEU A 217 -9.73 2.56 -10.34
CA LEU A 217 -8.32 2.70 -10.69
C LEU A 217 -7.57 1.36 -10.71
N PHE A 218 -7.86 0.48 -9.76
CA PHE A 218 -7.28 -0.86 -9.70
C PHE A 218 -7.69 -1.72 -10.89
N GLN A 219 -8.97 -1.72 -11.27
CA GLN A 219 -9.42 -2.46 -12.46
C GLN A 219 -8.78 -1.91 -13.74
N GLN A 220 -8.68 -0.59 -13.89
CA GLN A 220 -8.02 0.03 -15.03
C GLN A 220 -6.53 -0.38 -15.12
N ARG A 221 -5.79 -0.30 -14.01
CA ARG A 221 -4.39 -0.77 -13.93
C ARG A 221 -4.26 -2.24 -14.31
N TYR A 222 -5.14 -3.09 -13.78
CA TYR A 222 -5.17 -4.51 -14.09
C TYR A 222 -5.41 -4.77 -15.59
N GLN A 223 -6.43 -4.13 -16.17
CA GLN A 223 -6.76 -4.29 -17.58
C GLN A 223 -5.64 -3.80 -18.49
N TYR A 224 -5.08 -2.62 -18.21
CA TYR A 224 -3.96 -2.05 -18.96
C TYR A 224 -2.76 -3.00 -18.98
N LYS A 225 -2.34 -3.50 -17.82
CA LYS A 225 -1.19 -4.42 -17.75
C LYS A 225 -1.47 -5.74 -18.47
N ARG A 226 -2.69 -6.27 -18.37
CA ARG A 226 -3.13 -7.48 -19.11
C ARG A 226 -3.09 -7.28 -20.63
N GLN A 227 -3.47 -6.10 -21.12
CA GLN A 227 -3.41 -5.78 -22.54
C GLN A 227 -1.95 -5.70 -23.04
N LEU A 228 -1.06 -5.08 -22.25
CA LEU A 228 0.37 -5.04 -22.54
C LEU A 228 0.98 -6.45 -22.62
N ASP A 229 0.74 -7.29 -21.61
CA ASP A 229 1.26 -8.67 -21.60
C ASP A 229 0.78 -9.47 -22.81
N ARG A 230 -0.50 -9.33 -23.20
CA ARG A 230 -1.06 -9.97 -24.39
C ARG A 230 -0.40 -9.48 -25.68
N ARG A 231 -0.12 -8.18 -25.78
CA ARG A 231 0.57 -7.60 -26.95
C ARG A 231 2.00 -8.12 -27.05
N GLU A 232 2.72 -8.14 -25.93
CA GLU A 232 4.08 -8.68 -25.86
C GLU A 232 4.12 -10.16 -26.25
N GLN A 233 3.16 -10.96 -25.78
CA GLN A 233 3.05 -12.37 -26.15
C GLN A 233 2.77 -12.56 -27.65
N ARG A 234 1.89 -11.74 -28.25
CA ARG A 234 1.64 -11.79 -29.71
C ARG A 234 2.90 -11.47 -30.51
N LEU A 235 3.65 -10.44 -30.10
CA LEU A 235 4.91 -10.06 -30.75
C LEU A 235 5.96 -11.17 -30.63
N ARG A 236 6.07 -11.82 -29.46
CA ARG A 236 6.95 -12.98 -29.28
C ARG A 236 6.57 -14.16 -30.17
N ASN A 237 5.28 -14.48 -30.26
CA ASN A 237 4.80 -15.56 -31.12
C ASN A 237 5.05 -15.25 -32.61
N GLN A 238 4.85 -14.00 -33.02
CA GLN A 238 5.15 -13.55 -34.39
C GLN A 238 6.65 -13.56 -34.69
N ALA A 239 7.51 -13.17 -33.75
CA ALA A 239 8.97 -13.22 -33.90
C ALA A 239 9.53 -14.66 -33.89
N GLN A 240 8.85 -15.61 -33.24
CA GLN A 240 9.21 -17.02 -33.29
C GLN A 240 8.84 -17.68 -34.63
N PHE A 241 7.86 -17.14 -35.37
CA PHE A 241 7.40 -17.71 -36.64
C PHE A 241 8.49 -17.71 -37.76
N PRO A 242 9.26 -16.62 -37.98
CA PRO A 242 10.41 -16.63 -38.89
C PRO A 242 11.52 -17.59 -38.45
N LEU A 243 11.82 -17.68 -37.15
CA LEU A 243 12.86 -18.57 -36.62
C LEU A 243 12.48 -20.05 -36.79
N PHE A 244 11.19 -20.38 -36.63
CA PHE A 244 10.69 -21.73 -36.87
C PHE A 244 10.78 -22.10 -38.35
N ARG A 245 10.48 -21.15 -39.25
CA ARG A 245 10.58 -21.32 -40.71
C ARG A 245 12.03 -21.48 -41.18
N ILE A 246 12.94 -20.63 -40.70
CA ILE A 246 14.39 -20.74 -40.99
C ILE A 246 14.95 -22.06 -40.46
N ARG A 247 14.56 -22.48 -39.25
CA ARG A 247 14.99 -23.77 -38.69
C ARG A 247 14.43 -24.96 -39.47
N THR A 248 13.19 -24.89 -39.96
CA THR A 248 12.60 -25.95 -40.81
C THR A 248 13.23 -25.99 -42.20
N GLU A 249 13.61 -24.84 -42.76
CA GLU A 249 14.35 -24.73 -44.03
C GLU A 249 15.78 -25.31 -43.87
N LEU A 250 16.51 -24.97 -42.80
CA LEU A 250 17.83 -25.55 -42.48
C LEU A 250 17.79 -27.07 -42.27
N THR A 251 16.78 -27.59 -41.57
CA THR A 251 16.63 -29.06 -41.40
C THR A 251 16.23 -29.79 -42.67
N LYS A 252 15.68 -29.09 -43.67
CA LYS A 252 15.39 -29.66 -44.99
C LYS A 252 16.62 -29.69 -45.90
N GLU A 253 17.54 -28.74 -45.73
CA GLU A 253 18.80 -28.72 -46.49
C GLU A 253 19.83 -29.72 -45.97
N GLU A 254 19.82 -30.06 -44.68
CA GLU A 254 20.73 -31.08 -44.09
C GLU A 254 20.22 -32.53 -44.20
N GLY A 255 18.99 -32.74 -44.70
CA GLY A 255 18.35 -34.06 -44.79
C GLY A 255 17.81 -34.35 -46.18
N GLY A 256 18.70 -34.77 -47.09
CA GLY A 256 18.29 -35.38 -48.35
C GLY A 256 17.63 -36.74 -48.11
N GLU A 257 16.29 -36.76 -48.10
CA GLU A 257 15.42 -37.78 -48.71
C GLU A 257 13.95 -37.45 -48.38
N GLU A 258 13.14 -37.28 -49.43
CA GLU A 258 11.69 -37.14 -49.33
C GLU A 258 11.08 -38.37 -48.66
N VAL A 259 10.56 -38.20 -47.45
CA VAL A 259 9.49 -39.06 -46.94
C VAL A 259 8.34 -38.16 -46.51
N ALA A 260 7.26 -38.21 -47.30
CA ALA A 260 5.99 -37.63 -46.96
C ALA A 260 5.54 -38.15 -45.58
N ARG A 261 5.66 -37.33 -44.54
CA ARG A 261 5.08 -37.63 -43.23
C ARG A 261 3.59 -37.38 -43.31
N LEU A 262 2.84 -38.46 -43.52
CA LEU A 262 1.40 -38.52 -43.27
C LEU A 262 1.10 -38.09 -41.82
N PRO A 263 -0.03 -37.41 -41.54
CA PRO A 263 -0.41 -37.05 -40.18
C PRO A 263 -0.57 -38.32 -39.34
N THR A 264 0.02 -38.35 -38.15
CA THR A 264 -0.14 -39.43 -37.18
C THR A 264 -1.62 -39.57 -36.78
N GLU A 265 -2.05 -40.81 -36.58
CA GLU A 265 -3.42 -41.24 -36.25
C GLU A 265 -4.08 -40.42 -35.11
N ASP A 266 -3.29 -39.95 -34.14
CA ASP A 266 -3.75 -39.10 -33.04
C ASP A 266 -4.28 -37.72 -33.47
N TYR A 267 -3.79 -37.17 -34.59
CA TYR A 267 -4.27 -35.89 -35.13
C TYR A 267 -5.62 -36.04 -35.84
N MET A 268 -5.87 -37.19 -36.47
CA MET A 268 -7.15 -37.49 -37.11
C MET A 268 -8.24 -37.80 -36.07
N ASN A 269 -7.89 -38.47 -34.96
CA ASN A 269 -8.81 -38.75 -33.86
C ASN A 269 -9.29 -37.49 -33.12
N HIS A 270 -8.48 -36.42 -33.08
CA HIS A 270 -8.91 -35.15 -32.47
C HIS A 270 -9.87 -34.32 -33.34
N ILE A 271 -9.89 -34.55 -34.65
CA ILE A 271 -10.76 -33.85 -35.61
C ILE A 271 -12.12 -34.56 -35.70
N ILE A 272 -12.15 -35.88 -35.63
CA ILE A 272 -13.40 -36.67 -35.70
C ILE A 272 -14.24 -36.54 -34.42
N ASN A 273 -13.62 -36.41 -33.24
CA ASN A 273 -14.34 -36.32 -31.96
C ASN A 273 -14.85 -34.90 -31.60
N ARG A 274 -14.90 -33.97 -32.56
CA ARG A 274 -15.32 -32.57 -32.33
C ARG A 274 -16.50 -32.11 -33.18
N TRP A 275 -17.32 -33.06 -33.63
CA TRP A 275 -18.67 -32.83 -34.15
C TRP A 275 -19.66 -33.65 -33.34
#